data_AF-M4SSJ3-F1
#
_entry.id   AF-M4SSJ3-F1
#
_cell.length_a   1.000
_cell.length_b   1.000
_cell.length_c   1.000
_cell.angle_alpha   90.00
_cell.angle_beta   90.00
_cell.angle_gamma   90.00
#
_symmetry.space_group_name_H-M   'P 1'
#
loop_
_entity.id
_entity.type
_entity.pdbx_description
1 polymer ?
#
loop_
_entity_poly.entity_id
_entity_poly.type
_entity_poly.pdbx_seq_one_letter_code
_entity_poly.pdbx_strand_id
1 'polypeptide(L)'
;VLTEATVIRLKLAEAEQTLDGQQVKDIPATINTALFGRATDDSAALKDTDIWNTNLAGDLTTKCEAAGAAAEAKSLVAVVLCLCSHAGGSGLGKACFIAHTHPTQWTPSSNSGGTEWTKYKKLCHGPQVGQVTATSLSTALASLLSTIEIHSGNAYLGTVVGTGNGDCDGTSNNGLCIKFAGAAAATATQISTSPFIAKLTEAIEALRRAEQAEQHARLLSDQLEAKLAAAEAAAAAVKVLAPPTATNPEKKTDRAPQQKVPECTRLDSNSTCTAAGCIWHEETAKKGECKVDESKVIEQTTTAGTGDGAAGAATEKCKGKSQADCKSPDCKWDGKECKDSCFHVTKKFSLISAIFRRLVAI
;
A
#
# COMPACT_ATOMS: atom_id res chain seq x y z
N VAL A 1 -16.58 13.94 20.28
CA VAL A 1 -16.06 12.55 20.19
C VAL A 1 -16.55 11.82 18.94
N LEU A 2 -17.86 11.60 18.73
CA LEU A 2 -18.36 10.83 17.59
C LEU A 2 -17.99 11.46 16.22
N THR A 3 -18.20 12.78 16.08
CA THR A 3 -17.87 13.53 14.85
C THR A 3 -16.37 13.48 14.51
N GLU A 4 -15.51 13.59 15.52
CA GLU A 4 -14.05 13.51 15.35
C GLU A 4 -13.61 12.10 14.94
N ALA A 5 -14.22 11.05 15.52
CA ALA A 5 -13.94 9.67 15.15
C ALA A 5 -14.35 9.38 13.69
N THR A 6 -15.45 9.97 13.22
CA THR A 6 -15.86 9.86 11.80
C THR A 6 -14.82 10.50 10.87
N VAL A 7 -14.31 11.69 11.20
CA VAL A 7 -13.27 12.36 10.40
C VAL A 7 -11.98 11.52 10.35
N ILE A 8 -11.55 10.95 11.49
CA ILE A 8 -10.37 10.08 11.56
C ILE A 8 -10.55 8.85 10.66
N ARG A 9 -11.73 8.23 10.69
CA ARG A 9 -12.05 7.06 9.83
C ARG A 9 -12.01 7.40 8.34
N LEU A 10 -12.51 8.56 7.94
CA LEU A 10 -12.45 9.01 6.54
C LEU A 10 -11.00 9.18 6.08
N LYS A 11 -10.17 9.88 6.87
CA LYS A 11 -8.74 10.06 6.56
C LYS A 11 -7.97 8.74 6.53
N LEU A 12 -8.35 7.78 7.38
CA LEU A 12 -7.74 6.45 7.38
C LEU A 12 -8.08 5.71 6.08
N ALA A 13 -9.33 5.77 5.63
CA ALA A 13 -9.74 5.19 4.37
C ALA A 13 -9.02 5.81 3.16
N GLU A 14 -8.78 7.13 3.15
CA GLU A 14 -7.99 7.81 2.11
C GLU A 14 -6.53 7.32 2.07
N ALA A 15 -5.91 7.14 3.24
CA ALA A 15 -4.56 6.61 3.35
C ALA A 15 -4.49 5.15 2.89
N GLU A 16 -5.45 4.31 3.28
CA GLU A 16 -5.57 2.92 2.79
C GLU A 16 -5.77 2.86 1.28
N GLN A 17 -6.59 3.74 0.71
CA GLN A 17 -6.79 3.82 -0.74
C GLN A 17 -5.51 4.18 -1.48
N THR A 18 -4.69 5.07 -0.90
CA THR A 18 -3.37 5.42 -1.44
C THR A 18 -2.44 4.21 -1.47
N LEU A 19 -2.40 3.44 -0.37
CA LEU A 19 -1.58 2.22 -0.26
C LEU A 19 -2.06 1.09 -1.19
N ASP A 20 -3.36 0.99 -1.44
CA ASP A 20 -3.95 0.03 -2.37
C ASP A 20 -3.89 0.51 -3.84
N GLY A 21 -3.39 1.73 -4.08
CA GLY A 21 -3.26 2.33 -5.40
C GLY A 21 -2.26 1.61 -6.30
N GLN A 22 -2.54 1.62 -7.61
CA GLN A 22 -1.72 0.92 -8.60
C GLN A 22 -0.27 1.41 -8.62
N GLN A 23 -0.04 2.71 -8.43
CA GLN A 23 1.31 3.28 -8.36
C GLN A 23 2.16 2.69 -7.23
N VAL A 24 1.57 2.34 -6.09
CA VAL A 24 2.29 1.72 -4.97
C VAL A 24 2.58 0.25 -5.28
N LYS A 25 1.61 -0.45 -5.88
CA LYS A 25 1.75 -1.85 -6.30
C LYS A 25 2.82 -2.03 -7.39
N ASP A 26 2.97 -1.05 -8.26
CA ASP A 26 3.90 -1.10 -9.40
C ASP A 26 5.33 -0.65 -9.05
N ILE A 27 5.60 -0.19 -7.83
CA ILE A 27 6.96 0.22 -7.40
C ILE A 27 8.04 -0.81 -7.80
N PRO A 28 7.89 -2.12 -7.53
CA PRO A 28 8.89 -3.12 -7.93
C PRO A 28 9.08 -3.19 -9.44
N ALA A 29 7.99 -3.15 -10.21
CA ALA A 29 8.03 -3.17 -11.66
C ALA A 29 8.70 -1.91 -12.24
N THR A 30 8.43 -0.75 -11.64
CA THR A 30 9.05 0.52 -12.03
C THR A 30 10.55 0.53 -11.75
N ILE A 31 10.98 0.02 -10.58
CA ILE A 31 12.40 -0.15 -10.26
C ILE A 31 13.06 -1.12 -11.24
N ASN A 32 12.47 -2.30 -11.46
CA ASN A 32 12.98 -3.28 -12.42
C ASN A 32 13.09 -2.69 -13.83
N THR A 33 12.14 -1.84 -14.23
CA THR A 33 12.19 -1.17 -15.53
C THR A 33 13.37 -0.20 -15.61
N ALA A 34 13.71 0.50 -14.53
CA ALA A 34 14.94 1.30 -14.52
C ALA A 34 16.22 0.44 -14.58
N LEU A 35 16.23 -0.68 -13.85
CA LEU A 35 17.41 -1.55 -13.77
C LEU A 35 17.67 -2.29 -15.08
N PHE A 36 16.63 -2.95 -15.61
CA PHE A 36 16.72 -3.96 -16.66
C PHE A 36 15.97 -3.57 -17.94
N GLY A 37 15.21 -2.46 -17.92
CA GLY A 37 14.34 -2.04 -19.02
C GLY A 37 13.08 -2.88 -19.21
N ARG A 38 12.71 -3.69 -18.21
CA ARG A 38 11.48 -4.47 -18.16
C ARG A 38 10.92 -4.56 -16.73
N ALA A 39 9.63 -4.85 -16.61
CA ALA A 39 8.95 -4.90 -15.31
C ALA A 39 9.37 -6.08 -14.40
N THR A 40 9.94 -7.15 -14.96
CA THR A 40 10.32 -8.35 -14.21
C THR A 40 11.72 -8.25 -13.63
N ASP A 41 11.94 -8.92 -12.50
CA ASP A 41 13.20 -8.95 -11.75
C ASP A 41 14.23 -9.97 -12.29
N ASP A 42 13.84 -10.78 -13.27
CA ASP A 42 14.74 -11.74 -13.90
C ASP A 42 15.89 -11.00 -14.60
N SER A 43 17.10 -11.13 -14.05
CA SER A 43 18.34 -10.57 -14.60
C SER A 43 19.18 -11.62 -15.34
N ALA A 44 18.68 -12.84 -15.50
CA ALA A 44 19.40 -13.96 -16.10
C ALA A 44 19.24 -14.03 -17.62
N ALA A 45 18.08 -13.67 -18.15
CA ALA A 45 17.76 -13.72 -19.58
C ALA A 45 17.28 -12.37 -20.13
N LEU A 46 18.12 -11.34 -20.04
CA LEU A 46 17.83 -10.04 -20.63
C LEU A 46 18.02 -10.09 -22.16
N LYS A 47 17.01 -9.61 -22.88
CA LYS A 47 17.10 -9.38 -24.33
C LYS A 47 17.76 -8.04 -24.59
N ASP A 48 18.31 -7.86 -25.78
CA ASP A 48 18.90 -6.57 -26.16
C ASP A 48 17.88 -5.44 -26.13
N THR A 49 16.63 -5.71 -26.51
CA THR A 49 15.51 -4.76 -26.39
C THR A 49 15.00 -4.57 -24.98
N ASP A 50 15.44 -5.36 -24.00
CA ASP A 50 15.22 -5.04 -22.59
C ASP A 50 16.25 -3.98 -22.19
N ILE A 51 17.52 -4.20 -22.53
CA ILE A 51 18.64 -3.34 -22.11
C ILE A 51 18.68 -2.00 -22.84
N TRP A 52 18.44 -2.01 -24.16
CA TRP A 52 18.61 -0.89 -25.10
C TRP A 52 17.28 -0.50 -25.76
N ASN A 53 17.22 0.71 -26.32
CA ASN A 53 16.02 1.17 -27.05
C ASN A 53 15.80 0.41 -28.35
N THR A 54 16.86 0.21 -29.14
CA THR A 54 16.82 -0.60 -30.35
C THR A 54 17.67 -1.86 -30.22
N ASN A 55 17.44 -2.86 -31.08
CA ASN A 55 18.27 -4.06 -31.16
C ASN A 55 19.76 -3.71 -31.19
N LEU A 56 20.57 -4.56 -30.57
CA LEU A 56 21.99 -4.34 -30.49
C LEU A 56 22.62 -4.45 -31.89
N ALA A 57 23.26 -3.37 -32.33
CA ALA A 57 23.93 -3.22 -33.61
C ALA A 57 24.88 -2.03 -33.53
N GLY A 58 25.81 -1.94 -34.48
CA GLY A 58 26.73 -0.80 -34.60
C GLY A 58 27.83 -0.78 -33.52
N ASP A 59 28.07 0.41 -32.98
CA ASP A 59 29.16 0.70 -32.04
C ASP A 59 28.67 1.24 -30.70
N LEU A 60 29.60 1.33 -29.74
CA LEU A 60 29.33 1.88 -28.41
C LEU A 60 28.96 3.36 -28.46
N THR A 61 29.50 4.15 -29.39
CA THR A 61 29.14 5.57 -29.55
C THR A 61 27.63 5.76 -29.70
N THR A 62 27.01 4.94 -30.54
CA THR A 62 25.56 5.01 -30.78
C THR A 62 24.77 4.47 -29.59
N LYS A 63 25.22 3.36 -28.99
CA LYS A 63 24.48 2.68 -27.92
C LYS A 63 24.58 3.37 -26.57
N CYS A 64 25.71 4.02 -26.30
CA CYS A 64 26.00 4.73 -25.05
C CYS A 64 25.52 6.19 -25.06
N GLU A 65 24.52 6.49 -25.89
CA GLU A 65 23.79 7.75 -25.86
C GLU A 65 22.54 7.62 -24.98
N ALA A 66 22.43 8.52 -24.00
CA ALA A 66 21.49 8.47 -22.90
C ALA A 66 20.56 9.70 -22.85
N ALA A 67 20.66 10.64 -23.79
CA ALA A 67 19.83 11.84 -23.81
C ALA A 67 18.37 11.57 -24.17
N GLY A 68 17.47 12.09 -23.33
CA GLY A 68 16.05 12.19 -23.62
C GLY A 68 15.30 10.85 -23.54
N ALA A 69 14.00 10.92 -23.75
CA ALA A 69 13.10 9.76 -23.64
C ALA A 69 13.37 8.64 -24.67
N ALA A 70 14.07 8.95 -25.76
CA ALA A 70 14.41 8.00 -26.83
C ALA A 70 15.86 7.50 -26.75
N ALA A 71 16.56 7.77 -25.64
CA ALA A 71 17.92 7.32 -25.36
C ALA A 71 18.13 5.84 -25.69
N GLU A 72 19.23 5.51 -26.35
CA GLU A 72 19.61 4.12 -26.64
C GLU A 72 19.96 3.37 -25.36
N ALA A 73 20.75 4.00 -24.47
CA ALA A 73 21.06 3.49 -23.14
C ALA A 73 19.87 3.72 -22.18
N LYS A 74 18.85 2.87 -22.25
CA LYS A 74 17.60 3.07 -21.50
C LYS A 74 17.54 2.43 -20.11
N SER A 75 18.48 1.56 -19.75
CA SER A 75 18.50 0.81 -18.48
C SER A 75 19.82 0.97 -17.74
N LEU A 76 19.84 0.76 -16.42
CA LEU A 76 21.12 0.76 -15.67
C LEU A 76 22.07 -0.36 -16.11
N VAL A 77 21.56 -1.49 -16.62
CA VAL A 77 22.40 -2.50 -17.27
C VAL A 77 23.12 -1.91 -18.50
N ALA A 78 22.42 -1.14 -19.34
CA ALA A 78 23.05 -0.44 -20.47
C ALA A 78 24.14 0.53 -19.98
N VAL A 79 23.87 1.28 -18.92
CA VAL A 79 24.84 2.18 -18.30
C VAL A 79 26.09 1.41 -17.86
N VAL A 80 25.95 0.31 -17.12
CA VAL A 80 27.10 -0.49 -16.69
C VAL A 80 27.89 -1.03 -17.88
N LEU A 81 27.20 -1.54 -18.92
CA LEU A 81 27.87 -2.03 -20.12
C LEU A 81 28.68 -0.92 -20.83
N CYS A 82 28.16 0.31 -20.88
CA CYS A 82 28.86 1.46 -21.46
C CYS A 82 30.06 1.93 -20.63
N LEU A 83 29.94 1.89 -19.29
CA LEU A 83 31.00 2.30 -18.38
C LEU A 83 32.12 1.27 -18.24
N CYS A 84 31.84 0.00 -18.49
CA CYS A 84 32.74 -1.11 -18.15
C CYS A 84 33.25 -1.89 -19.34
N SER A 85 32.54 -1.89 -20.47
CA SER A 85 33.01 -2.53 -21.70
C SER A 85 33.97 -1.63 -22.47
N HIS A 86 34.83 -2.24 -23.27
CA HIS A 86 35.79 -1.53 -24.10
C HIS A 86 35.88 -2.13 -25.50
N ALA A 87 36.03 -1.27 -26.51
CA ALA A 87 36.27 -1.67 -27.90
C ALA A 87 37.75 -2.01 -28.17
N GLY A 88 38.66 -1.68 -27.24
CA GLY A 88 40.08 -2.00 -27.33
C GLY A 88 40.98 -0.94 -26.72
N GLY A 89 42.19 -1.35 -26.30
CA GLY A 89 43.16 -0.48 -25.62
C GLY A 89 43.77 -1.14 -24.38
N SER A 90 45.03 -0.82 -24.10
CA SER A 90 45.76 -1.36 -22.95
C SER A 90 45.18 -0.84 -21.63
N GLY A 91 44.90 -1.75 -20.70
CA GLY A 91 44.48 -1.41 -19.33
C GLY A 91 42.98 -1.17 -19.13
N LEU A 92 42.19 -1.03 -20.20
CA LEU A 92 40.75 -0.71 -20.09
C LEU A 92 39.92 -1.83 -19.46
N GLY A 93 40.33 -3.09 -19.60
CA GLY A 93 39.65 -4.23 -18.99
C GLY A 93 39.59 -4.22 -17.45
N LYS A 94 40.28 -3.27 -16.78
CA LYS A 94 40.24 -3.06 -15.33
C LYS A 94 39.51 -1.78 -14.90
N ALA A 95 38.92 -1.03 -15.83
CA ALA A 95 38.34 0.29 -15.56
C ALA A 95 37.27 0.26 -14.45
N CYS A 96 36.35 -0.71 -14.49
CA CYS A 96 35.32 -0.86 -13.46
C CYS A 96 35.72 -1.77 -12.29
N PHE A 97 36.67 -2.68 -12.49
CA PHE A 97 37.03 -3.69 -11.49
C PHE A 97 38.55 -3.83 -11.39
N ILE A 98 39.15 -3.22 -10.36
CA ILE A 98 40.60 -3.22 -10.20
C ILE A 98 41.15 -4.65 -10.00
N ALA A 99 40.40 -5.48 -9.27
CA ALA A 99 40.76 -6.86 -8.95
C ALA A 99 40.42 -7.89 -10.06
N HIS A 100 39.56 -7.52 -11.02
CA HIS A 100 39.10 -8.41 -12.08
C HIS A 100 39.40 -7.79 -13.44
N THR A 101 40.19 -8.48 -14.26
CA THR A 101 40.35 -8.06 -15.65
C THR A 101 39.21 -8.67 -16.44
N HIS A 102 38.36 -7.84 -17.04
CA HIS A 102 37.46 -8.29 -18.08
C HIS A 102 38.28 -8.48 -19.36
N PRO A 103 38.56 -9.72 -19.80
CA PRO A 103 39.64 -9.98 -20.75
C PRO A 103 39.20 -9.83 -22.21
N THR A 104 37.90 -9.77 -22.49
CA THR A 104 37.38 -9.68 -23.85
C THR A 104 36.93 -8.27 -24.18
N GLN A 105 37.50 -7.71 -25.24
CA GLN A 105 36.91 -6.58 -25.96
C GLN A 105 35.46 -6.92 -26.28
N TRP A 106 34.57 -5.95 -26.11
CA TRP A 106 33.16 -6.10 -26.43
C TRP A 106 32.66 -4.86 -27.15
N THR A 107 31.99 -5.11 -28.27
CA THR A 107 31.23 -4.13 -29.03
C THR A 107 29.80 -4.65 -29.22
N PRO A 108 28.83 -3.77 -29.51
CA PRO A 108 27.46 -4.16 -29.86
C PRO A 108 27.35 -5.20 -31.00
N SER A 109 28.35 -5.26 -31.89
CA SER A 109 28.43 -6.26 -32.96
C SER A 109 28.95 -7.64 -32.54
N SER A 110 29.47 -7.79 -31.32
CA SER A 110 30.16 -9.02 -30.87
C SER A 110 29.21 -10.14 -30.44
N ASN A 111 28.28 -9.83 -29.53
CA ASN A 111 27.26 -10.75 -29.00
C ASN A 111 26.14 -9.91 -28.34
N SER A 112 25.12 -10.55 -27.76
CA SER A 112 24.04 -9.83 -27.07
C SER A 112 24.50 -9.16 -25.77
N GLY A 113 23.94 -7.99 -25.46
CA GLY A 113 24.18 -7.27 -24.22
C GLY A 113 23.76 -8.07 -22.99
N GLY A 114 22.74 -8.93 -23.12
CA GLY A 114 22.33 -9.85 -22.06
C GLY A 114 23.44 -10.85 -21.71
N THR A 115 24.13 -11.40 -22.72
CA THR A 115 25.26 -12.30 -22.50
C THR A 115 26.41 -11.58 -21.82
N GLU A 116 26.73 -10.37 -22.28
CA GLU A 116 27.79 -9.56 -21.70
C GLU A 116 27.49 -9.15 -20.25
N TRP A 117 26.26 -8.77 -19.96
CA TRP A 117 25.79 -8.47 -18.61
C TRP A 117 26.00 -9.63 -17.63
N THR A 118 25.83 -10.89 -18.07
CA THR A 118 26.06 -12.04 -17.18
C THR A 118 27.49 -12.15 -16.66
N LYS A 119 28.46 -11.55 -17.36
CA LYS A 119 29.86 -11.49 -16.93
C LYS A 119 30.04 -10.45 -15.83
N TYR A 120 29.50 -9.25 -16.04
CA TYR A 120 29.62 -8.15 -15.08
C TYR A 120 28.79 -8.35 -13.81
N LYS A 121 27.57 -8.87 -13.91
CA LYS A 121 26.68 -8.98 -12.74
C LYS A 121 27.24 -9.81 -11.60
N LYS A 122 28.10 -10.80 -11.91
CA LYS A 122 28.77 -11.66 -10.92
C LYS A 122 29.88 -10.93 -10.16
N LEU A 123 30.35 -9.80 -10.68
CA LEU A 123 31.36 -8.95 -10.06
C LEU A 123 30.74 -7.83 -9.22
N CYS A 124 29.45 -7.57 -9.40
CA CYS A 124 28.71 -6.58 -8.63
C CYS A 124 28.37 -7.15 -7.25
N HIS A 125 29.00 -6.62 -6.19
CA HIS A 125 28.58 -6.85 -4.81
C HIS A 125 27.93 -5.56 -4.29
N GLY A 126 26.60 -5.56 -4.21
CA GLY A 126 25.86 -4.48 -3.55
C GLY A 126 25.78 -4.71 -2.04
N PRO A 127 25.79 -3.66 -1.20
CA PRO A 127 25.38 -3.81 0.18
C PRO A 127 23.95 -4.38 0.20
N GLN A 128 23.71 -5.35 1.08
CA GLN A 128 22.38 -5.90 1.30
C GLN A 128 21.50 -4.80 1.91
N VAL A 129 20.74 -4.10 1.06
CA VAL A 129 19.80 -3.07 1.51
C VAL A 129 18.59 -3.79 2.08
N GLY A 130 18.41 -3.77 3.40
CA GLY A 130 17.32 -4.49 4.07
C GLY A 130 15.91 -4.04 3.64
N GLN A 131 15.76 -2.79 3.18
CA GLN A 131 14.54 -2.26 2.60
C GLN A 131 14.84 -1.08 1.67
N VAL A 132 14.33 -1.11 0.43
CA VAL A 132 14.37 0.05 -0.46
C VAL A 132 13.36 1.09 0.04
N THR A 133 13.86 2.29 0.36
CA THR A 133 13.06 3.45 0.77
C THR A 133 13.20 4.59 -0.24
N ALA A 134 12.29 5.56 -0.20
CA ALA A 134 12.42 6.77 -1.00
C ALA A 134 13.75 7.50 -0.73
N THR A 135 14.16 7.56 0.54
CA THR A 135 15.40 8.21 0.95
C THR A 135 16.60 7.47 0.36
N SER A 136 16.72 6.17 0.59
CA SER A 136 17.87 5.40 0.10
C SER A 136 17.99 5.44 -1.43
N LEU A 137 16.86 5.32 -2.15
CA LEU A 137 16.86 5.35 -3.61
C LEU A 137 17.18 6.75 -4.15
N SER A 138 16.64 7.80 -3.54
CA SER A 138 16.94 9.19 -3.93
C SER A 138 18.39 9.58 -3.66
N THR A 139 18.98 9.11 -2.55
CA THR A 139 20.41 9.30 -2.26
C THR A 139 21.27 8.58 -3.27
N ALA A 140 20.96 7.33 -3.61
CA ALA A 140 21.70 6.58 -4.63
C ALA A 140 21.64 7.27 -6.00
N LEU A 141 20.46 7.74 -6.44
CA LEU A 141 20.32 8.46 -7.69
C LEU A 141 21.07 9.81 -7.65
N ALA A 142 20.95 10.58 -6.58
CA ALA A 142 21.66 11.85 -6.44
C ALA A 142 23.19 11.66 -6.45
N SER A 143 23.71 10.64 -5.76
CA SER A 143 25.12 10.29 -5.78
C SER A 143 25.58 9.95 -7.20
N LEU A 144 24.81 9.17 -7.94
CA LEU A 144 25.12 8.85 -9.35
C LEU A 144 25.13 10.11 -10.22
N LEU A 145 24.09 10.94 -10.14
CA LEU A 145 24.00 12.17 -10.95
C LEU A 145 25.06 13.20 -10.57
N SER A 146 25.58 13.17 -9.34
CA SER A 146 26.66 14.06 -8.91
C SER A 146 28.01 13.77 -9.56
N THR A 147 28.20 12.58 -10.16
CA THR A 147 29.42 12.25 -10.91
C THR A 147 29.33 12.67 -12.38
N ILE A 148 28.29 13.39 -12.77
CA ILE A 148 28.15 13.87 -14.14
C ILE A 148 29.13 15.01 -14.39
N GLU A 149 29.91 14.87 -15.46
CA GLU A 149 30.83 15.91 -15.93
C GLU A 149 30.27 16.58 -17.19
N ILE A 150 30.41 17.91 -17.27
CA ILE A 150 30.02 18.67 -18.45
C ILE A 150 31.27 18.92 -19.30
N HIS A 151 31.21 18.50 -20.56
CA HIS A 151 32.28 18.72 -21.52
C HIS A 151 31.71 19.06 -22.89
N SER A 152 32.22 20.15 -23.50
CA SER A 152 31.89 20.57 -24.87
C SER A 152 30.38 20.61 -25.17
N GLY A 153 29.57 21.10 -24.22
CA GLY A 153 28.12 21.25 -24.37
C GLY A 153 27.29 19.97 -24.16
N ASN A 154 27.92 18.88 -23.73
CA ASN A 154 27.26 17.61 -23.38
C ASN A 154 27.55 17.25 -21.92
N ALA A 155 26.74 16.37 -21.37
CA ALA A 155 26.96 15.80 -20.05
C ALA A 155 27.39 14.33 -20.18
N TYR A 156 28.25 13.88 -19.29
CA TYR A 156 28.81 12.54 -19.30
C TYR A 156 28.72 11.91 -17.93
N LEU A 157 28.35 10.64 -17.88
CA LEU A 157 28.58 9.81 -16.71
C LEU A 157 29.68 8.81 -17.07
N GLY A 158 30.70 8.68 -16.23
CA GLY A 158 31.91 7.92 -16.55
C GLY A 158 33.07 8.80 -16.98
N THR A 159 34.13 8.18 -17.50
CA THR A 159 35.35 8.90 -17.90
C THR A 159 35.28 9.27 -19.37
N VAL A 160 35.32 10.57 -19.66
CA VAL A 160 35.51 11.11 -21.01
C VAL A 160 36.91 11.72 -21.12
N VAL A 161 37.61 11.41 -22.21
CA VAL A 161 38.95 11.94 -22.48
C VAL A 161 38.79 13.30 -23.17
N GLY A 162 39.15 14.37 -22.47
CA GLY A 162 38.90 15.75 -22.92
C GLY A 162 39.65 16.19 -24.20
N THR A 163 40.65 15.41 -24.65
CA THR A 163 41.32 15.62 -25.94
C THR A 163 40.72 14.78 -27.07
N GLY A 164 39.81 13.85 -26.75
CA GLY A 164 39.09 13.03 -27.71
C GLY A 164 37.92 13.80 -28.35
N ASN A 165 37.11 13.09 -29.13
CA ASN A 165 35.93 13.67 -29.77
C ASN A 165 34.69 13.71 -28.85
N GLY A 166 34.83 13.25 -27.60
CA GLY A 166 33.74 13.18 -26.63
C GLY A 166 32.72 12.08 -26.95
N ASP A 167 33.13 11.02 -27.66
CA ASP A 167 32.33 9.82 -27.88
C ASP A 167 32.55 8.80 -26.76
N CYS A 168 31.49 8.07 -26.44
CA CYS A 168 31.54 6.96 -25.50
C CYS A 168 31.72 5.64 -26.24
N ASP A 169 32.88 5.49 -26.87
CA ASP A 169 33.18 4.37 -27.77
C ASP A 169 33.95 3.21 -27.12
N GLY A 170 34.28 3.33 -25.83
CA GLY A 170 35.02 2.33 -25.08
C GLY A 170 36.50 2.23 -25.48
N THR A 171 37.08 3.28 -26.07
CA THR A 171 38.51 3.36 -26.42
C THR A 171 39.27 4.26 -25.46
N SER A 172 40.60 4.10 -25.40
CA SER A 172 41.46 4.92 -24.55
C SER A 172 41.58 6.37 -25.01
N ASN A 173 41.15 6.70 -26.24
CA ASN A 173 41.26 8.03 -26.81
C ASN A 173 40.01 8.89 -26.55
N ASN A 174 38.85 8.26 -26.32
CA ASN A 174 37.59 8.97 -26.16
C ASN A 174 36.93 8.70 -24.80
N GLY A 175 36.82 7.44 -24.36
CA GLY A 175 36.44 7.13 -22.98
C GLY A 175 35.50 5.95 -22.78
N LEU A 176 35.25 5.65 -21.50
CA LEU A 176 34.24 4.71 -21.03
C LEU A 176 33.18 5.50 -20.28
N CYS A 177 32.10 5.81 -20.97
CA CYS A 177 31.09 6.74 -20.50
C CYS A 177 29.71 6.40 -21.06
N ILE A 178 28.69 7.10 -20.57
CA ILE A 178 27.48 7.40 -21.34
C ILE A 178 27.43 8.91 -21.59
N LYS A 179 26.87 9.30 -22.74
CA LYS A 179 26.74 10.68 -23.16
C LYS A 179 25.28 11.10 -23.09
N PHE A 180 25.03 12.31 -22.62
CA PHE A 180 23.75 12.99 -22.76
C PHE A 180 23.97 14.18 -23.70
N ALA A 181 23.75 13.93 -25.00
CA ALA A 181 23.94 14.91 -26.06
C ALA A 181 23.12 16.19 -25.82
N GLY A 182 23.77 17.35 -25.95
CA GLY A 182 23.16 18.66 -25.77
C GLY A 182 22.79 19.04 -24.33
N ALA A 183 23.15 18.22 -23.34
CA ALA A 183 22.97 18.53 -21.93
C ALA A 183 24.13 19.41 -21.42
N ALA A 184 24.02 20.73 -21.53
CA ALA A 184 25.07 21.65 -21.07
C ALA A 184 25.09 21.91 -19.55
N ALA A 185 24.20 21.27 -18.78
CA ALA A 185 24.12 21.38 -17.33
C ALA A 185 23.56 20.09 -16.72
N ALA A 186 23.92 19.79 -15.47
CA ALA A 186 23.45 18.59 -14.76
C ALA A 186 21.92 18.55 -14.54
N THR A 187 21.26 19.71 -14.61
CA THR A 187 19.79 19.85 -14.49
C THR A 187 19.08 19.83 -15.84
N ALA A 188 19.78 19.56 -16.94
CA ALA A 188 19.19 19.54 -18.27
C ALA A 188 18.10 18.46 -18.39
N THR A 189 17.03 18.75 -19.12
CA THR A 189 15.90 17.83 -19.28
C THR A 189 16.30 16.55 -20.01
N GLN A 190 17.30 16.61 -20.88
CA GLN A 190 17.89 15.45 -21.54
C GLN A 190 18.40 14.40 -20.54
N ILE A 191 18.85 14.81 -19.35
CA ILE A 191 19.29 13.91 -18.29
C ILE A 191 18.06 13.36 -17.55
N SER A 192 17.19 14.23 -17.03
CA SER A 192 16.05 13.80 -16.20
C SER A 192 15.01 12.96 -16.96
N THR A 193 14.90 13.13 -18.27
CA THR A 193 13.98 12.35 -19.13
C THR A 193 14.62 11.08 -19.71
N SER A 194 15.90 10.82 -19.43
CA SER A 194 16.52 9.54 -19.75
C SER A 194 15.74 8.41 -19.08
N PRO A 195 15.42 7.28 -19.78
CA PRO A 195 14.44 6.32 -19.30
C PRO A 195 14.74 5.73 -17.92
N PHE A 196 15.99 5.38 -17.62
CA PHE A 196 16.36 4.84 -16.32
C PHE A 196 16.25 5.88 -15.20
N ILE A 197 16.62 7.15 -15.46
CA ILE A 197 16.52 8.25 -14.50
C ILE A 197 15.06 8.59 -14.22
N ALA A 198 14.25 8.69 -15.28
CA ALA A 198 12.83 8.96 -15.18
C ALA A 198 12.12 7.86 -14.35
N LYS A 199 12.43 6.58 -14.60
CA LYS A 199 11.84 5.46 -13.86
C LYS A 199 12.30 5.39 -12.40
N LEU A 200 13.56 5.69 -12.10
CA LEU A 200 14.01 5.80 -10.70
C LEU A 200 13.30 6.96 -9.98
N THR A 201 13.14 8.09 -10.65
CA THR A 201 12.42 9.26 -10.11
C THR A 201 10.95 8.92 -9.83
N GLU A 202 10.27 8.25 -10.76
CA GLU A 202 8.90 7.77 -10.58
C GLU A 202 8.77 6.81 -9.38
N ALA A 203 9.70 5.85 -9.25
CA ALA A 203 9.73 4.93 -8.12
C ALA A 203 9.96 5.64 -6.79
N ILE A 204 10.88 6.63 -6.75
CA ILE A 204 11.13 7.45 -5.57
C ILE A 204 9.86 8.17 -5.12
N GLU A 205 9.13 8.80 -6.06
CA GLU A 205 7.90 9.51 -5.73
C GLU A 205 6.79 8.58 -5.23
N ALA A 206 6.64 7.41 -5.86
CA ALA A 206 5.68 6.40 -5.42
C ALA A 206 6.03 5.86 -4.02
N LEU A 207 7.32 5.63 -3.74
CA LEU A 207 7.80 5.26 -2.40
C LEU A 207 7.48 6.35 -1.37
N ARG A 208 7.73 7.64 -1.68
CA ARG A 208 7.39 8.74 -0.75
C ARG A 208 5.92 8.77 -0.41
N ARG A 209 5.04 8.60 -1.42
CA ARG A 209 3.59 8.54 -1.22
C ARG A 209 3.20 7.35 -0.34
N ALA A 210 3.77 6.18 -0.59
CA ALA A 210 3.52 4.98 0.20
C ALA A 210 3.97 5.15 1.67
N GLU A 211 5.19 5.63 1.89
CA GLU A 211 5.76 5.85 3.23
C GLU A 211 4.94 6.87 4.03
N GLN A 212 4.52 7.98 3.40
CA GLN A 212 3.67 8.99 4.03
C GLN A 212 2.27 8.46 4.37
N ALA A 213 1.64 7.73 3.44
CA ALA A 213 0.33 7.12 3.67
C ALA A 213 0.40 6.08 4.80
N GLU A 214 1.48 5.29 4.87
CA GLU A 214 1.70 4.33 5.95
C GLU A 214 1.82 5.01 7.31
N GLN A 215 2.64 6.05 7.42
CA GLN A 215 2.80 6.81 8.67
C GLN A 215 1.48 7.46 9.11
N HIS A 216 0.75 8.07 8.18
CA HIS A 216 -0.53 8.71 8.47
C HIS A 216 -1.58 7.69 8.94
N ALA A 217 -1.68 6.54 8.26
CA ALA A 217 -2.63 5.51 8.61
C ALA A 217 -2.32 4.86 9.98
N ARG A 218 -1.05 4.72 10.36
CA ARG A 218 -0.65 4.30 11.71
C ARG A 218 -1.12 5.30 12.76
N LEU A 219 -0.79 6.58 12.58
CA LEU A 219 -1.18 7.64 13.53
C LEU A 219 -2.70 7.73 13.71
N LEU A 220 -3.46 7.65 12.62
CA LEU A 220 -4.93 7.69 12.68
C LEU A 220 -5.52 6.47 13.38
N SER A 221 -4.89 5.31 13.21
CA SER A 221 -5.29 4.07 13.89
C SER A 221 -5.07 4.21 15.40
N ASP A 222 -3.89 4.69 15.83
CA ASP A 222 -3.59 4.95 17.25
C ASP A 222 -4.57 5.97 17.86
N GLN A 223 -4.92 7.04 17.13
CA GLN A 223 -5.90 8.02 17.58
C GLN A 223 -7.30 7.43 17.72
N LEU A 224 -7.69 6.51 16.83
CA LEU A 224 -8.99 5.85 16.88
C LEU A 224 -9.08 4.90 18.08
N GLU A 225 -8.02 4.14 18.35
CA GLU A 225 -7.92 3.26 19.51
C GLU A 225 -7.98 4.06 20.82
N ALA A 226 -7.24 5.17 20.91
CA ALA A 226 -7.29 6.05 22.08
C ALA A 226 -8.69 6.64 22.32
N LYS A 227 -9.41 7.03 21.25
CA LYS A 227 -10.79 7.52 21.37
C LYS A 227 -11.77 6.42 21.78
N LEU A 228 -11.56 5.18 21.34
CA LEU A 228 -12.36 4.03 21.77
C LEU A 228 -12.18 3.78 23.27
N ALA A 229 -10.93 3.71 23.74
CA ALA A 229 -10.61 3.54 25.15
C ALA A 229 -11.21 4.66 26.03
N ALA A 230 -11.14 5.91 25.57
CA ALA A 230 -11.75 7.04 26.28
C ALA A 230 -13.30 6.94 26.35
N ALA A 231 -13.94 6.45 25.28
CA ALA A 231 -15.39 6.24 25.26
C ALA A 231 -15.81 5.11 26.21
N GLU A 232 -15.05 4.02 26.26
CA GLU A 232 -15.27 2.90 27.19
C GLU A 232 -15.10 3.34 28.66
N ALA A 233 -14.06 4.12 28.96
CA ALA A 233 -13.83 4.67 30.29
C ALA A 233 -14.97 5.61 30.72
N ALA A 234 -15.46 6.47 29.82
CA ALA A 234 -16.60 7.33 30.07
C ALA A 234 -17.89 6.52 30.33
N ALA A 235 -18.14 5.47 29.54
CA ALA A 235 -19.28 4.58 29.74
C ALA A 235 -19.21 3.85 31.10
N ALA A 236 -18.02 3.40 31.51
CA ALA A 236 -17.81 2.79 32.82
C ALA A 236 -18.07 3.78 33.97
N ALA A 237 -17.61 5.03 33.85
CA ALA A 237 -17.83 6.07 34.86
C ALA A 237 -19.33 6.40 35.05
N VAL A 238 -20.09 6.48 33.95
CA VAL A 238 -21.56 6.68 34.01
C VAL A 238 -22.25 5.53 34.75
N LYS A 239 -21.78 4.28 34.57
CA LYS A 239 -22.35 3.11 35.24
C LYS A 239 -22.10 3.10 36.76
N VAL A 240 -20.99 3.70 37.23
CA VAL A 240 -20.66 3.84 38.65
C VAL A 240 -21.45 4.98 39.32
N LEU A 241 -21.84 6.00 38.56
CA LEU A 241 -22.63 7.15 39.03
C LEU A 241 -24.15 6.92 38.99
N ALA A 242 -24.61 5.77 38.49
CA ALA A 242 -26.01 5.38 38.64
C ALA A 242 -26.33 5.26 40.15
N PRO A 243 -27.35 5.99 40.67
CA PRO A 243 -27.65 5.96 42.10
C PRO A 243 -27.91 4.51 42.53
N PRO A 244 -27.46 4.08 43.73
CA PRO A 244 -27.90 2.81 44.26
C PRO A 244 -29.43 2.86 44.30
N THR A 245 -30.08 1.94 43.60
CA THR A 245 -31.50 1.70 43.82
C THR A 245 -31.64 1.54 45.33
N ALA A 246 -32.34 2.47 45.97
CA ALA A 246 -32.48 2.47 47.42
C ALA A 246 -33.13 1.13 47.82
N THR A 247 -32.31 0.20 48.31
CA THR A 247 -32.78 -0.98 49.02
C THR A 247 -33.32 -0.47 50.35
N ASN A 248 -34.61 -0.18 50.39
CA ASN A 248 -35.29 0.08 51.64
C ASN A 248 -35.45 -1.27 52.37
N PRO A 249 -34.86 -1.47 53.57
CA PRO A 249 -35.03 -2.70 54.32
C PRO A 249 -36.39 -2.72 55.04
N GLU A 250 -37.15 -3.77 54.73
CA GLU A 250 -38.18 -4.44 55.54
C GLU A 250 -39.35 -3.64 56.14
N LYS A 251 -40.57 -3.98 55.68
CA LYS A 251 -41.47 -4.79 56.52
C LYS A 251 -42.28 -5.79 55.70
N LYS A 252 -42.16 -7.05 56.11
CA LYS A 252 -42.61 -8.31 55.50
C LYS A 252 -44.12 -8.36 55.27
N THR A 253 -44.55 -9.00 54.18
CA THR A 253 -45.29 -10.29 54.22
C THR A 253 -45.17 -11.04 52.87
N ASP A 254 -44.59 -12.25 52.93
CA ASP A 254 -44.76 -13.48 52.14
C ASP A 254 -44.67 -13.57 50.59
N ARG A 255 -44.14 -14.72 50.16
CA ARG A 255 -43.67 -15.12 48.82
C ARG A 255 -44.77 -15.23 47.74
N ALA A 256 -44.47 -14.65 46.56
CA ALA A 256 -44.60 -15.05 45.13
C ALA A 256 -45.56 -16.22 44.69
N PRO A 257 -46.10 -16.27 43.44
CA PRO A 257 -45.45 -15.83 42.18
C PRO A 257 -46.33 -15.23 41.03
N GLN A 258 -45.62 -14.64 40.04
CA GLN A 258 -45.93 -14.28 38.62
C GLN A 258 -47.33 -14.59 38.02
N GLN A 259 -47.85 -13.72 37.11
CA GLN A 259 -48.19 -14.09 35.71
C GLN A 259 -48.83 -12.99 34.83
N LYS A 260 -48.33 -12.95 33.57
CA LYS A 260 -49.02 -12.92 32.25
C LYS A 260 -49.96 -11.76 31.84
N VAL A 261 -49.67 -11.25 30.64
CA VAL A 261 -50.57 -10.48 29.76
C VAL A 261 -51.86 -11.28 29.48
N PRO A 262 -53.07 -10.73 29.66
CA PRO A 262 -54.31 -11.39 29.25
C PRO A 262 -54.61 -11.20 27.74
N GLU A 263 -55.20 -12.23 27.13
CA GLU A 263 -55.76 -12.20 25.75
C GLU A 263 -56.94 -11.21 25.66
N CYS A 264 -56.83 -10.15 24.85
CA CYS A 264 -57.91 -9.16 24.63
C CYS A 264 -59.18 -9.74 23.98
N THR A 265 -59.10 -10.91 23.35
CA THR A 265 -60.14 -11.54 22.52
C THR A 265 -61.31 -12.17 23.32
N ARG A 266 -61.27 -12.14 24.65
CA ARG A 266 -62.32 -12.74 25.52
C ARG A 266 -63.18 -11.72 26.29
N LEU A 267 -63.05 -10.43 25.98
CA LEU A 267 -63.77 -9.34 26.65
C LEU A 267 -64.97 -8.89 25.81
N ASP A 268 -66.15 -8.85 26.41
CA ASP A 268 -67.44 -8.61 25.76
C ASP A 268 -68.09 -7.26 26.14
N SER A 269 -67.35 -6.38 26.83
CA SER A 269 -67.80 -5.03 27.18
C SER A 269 -66.73 -3.96 26.91
N ASN A 270 -67.17 -2.77 26.50
CA ASN A 270 -66.27 -1.65 26.17
C ASN A 270 -65.41 -1.23 27.39
N SER A 271 -66.01 -1.12 28.58
CA SER A 271 -65.30 -0.66 29.78
C SER A 271 -64.21 -1.63 30.25
N THR A 272 -64.41 -2.95 30.12
CA THR A 272 -63.37 -3.94 30.45
C THR A 272 -62.30 -4.04 29.38
N CYS A 273 -62.63 -3.79 28.10
CA CYS A 273 -61.68 -3.77 26.98
C CYS A 273 -60.67 -2.61 27.08
N THR A 274 -61.14 -1.38 27.34
CA THR A 274 -60.25 -0.21 27.45
C THR A 274 -59.37 -0.28 28.71
N ALA A 275 -59.89 -0.83 29.81
CA ALA A 275 -59.14 -1.03 31.05
C ALA A 275 -57.98 -2.03 30.90
N ALA A 276 -58.10 -2.99 29.97
CA ALA A 276 -57.05 -3.97 29.65
C ALA A 276 -56.01 -3.44 28.65
N GLY A 277 -56.17 -2.22 28.13
CA GLY A 277 -55.24 -1.60 27.17
C GLY A 277 -55.43 -2.06 25.71
N CYS A 278 -56.60 -2.60 25.37
CA CYS A 278 -56.98 -3.11 24.05
C CYS A 278 -57.90 -2.10 23.31
N ILE A 279 -58.14 -2.30 22.01
CA ILE A 279 -59.00 -1.42 21.19
C ILE A 279 -60.39 -2.04 21.02
N TRP A 280 -61.43 -1.26 21.32
CA TRP A 280 -62.84 -1.65 21.15
C TRP A 280 -63.38 -1.19 19.79
N HIS A 281 -63.91 -2.13 18.99
CA HIS A 281 -64.59 -1.86 17.72
C HIS A 281 -66.11 -2.02 17.88
N GLU A 282 -66.88 -0.96 17.59
CA GLU A 282 -68.34 -0.98 17.62
C GLU A 282 -68.91 -1.44 16.27
N GLU A 283 -69.78 -2.46 16.28
CA GLU A 283 -70.53 -2.90 15.08
C GLU A 283 -72.01 -2.46 15.12
N THR A 284 -72.64 -2.37 16.30
CA THR A 284 -73.99 -1.80 16.50
C THR A 284 -74.18 -1.24 17.93
N ALA A 285 -75.25 -0.47 18.17
CA ALA A 285 -75.52 0.22 19.44
C ALA A 285 -75.63 -0.65 20.71
N LYS A 286 -75.57 -1.99 20.60
CA LYS A 286 -75.57 -2.92 21.76
C LYS A 286 -74.59 -4.11 21.63
N LYS A 287 -73.66 -4.14 20.66
CA LYS A 287 -72.61 -5.16 20.52
C LYS A 287 -71.36 -4.61 19.80
N GLY A 288 -70.17 -4.94 20.33
CA GLY A 288 -68.86 -4.62 19.76
C GLY A 288 -67.84 -5.71 20.11
N GLU A 289 -66.65 -5.65 19.50
CA GLU A 289 -65.58 -6.65 19.62
C GLU A 289 -64.27 -5.99 20.13
N CYS A 290 -63.60 -6.63 21.09
CA CYS A 290 -62.33 -6.17 21.66
C CYS A 290 -61.13 -6.84 20.98
N LYS A 291 -60.21 -6.05 20.40
CA LYS A 291 -59.02 -6.56 19.70
C LYS A 291 -57.73 -6.03 20.34
N VAL A 292 -56.67 -6.85 20.27
CA VAL A 292 -55.33 -6.47 20.72
C VAL A 292 -54.82 -5.31 19.86
N ASP A 293 -54.21 -4.30 20.49
CA ASP A 293 -53.49 -3.26 19.77
C ASP A 293 -52.13 -3.80 19.31
N GLU A 294 -52.03 -4.19 18.03
CA GLU A 294 -50.81 -4.72 17.42
C GLU A 294 -49.65 -3.71 17.42
N SER A 295 -49.91 -2.42 17.70
CA SER A 295 -48.84 -1.40 17.81
C SER A 295 -48.07 -1.43 19.14
N LYS A 296 -48.45 -2.29 20.09
CA LYS A 296 -47.81 -2.39 21.43
C LYS A 296 -47.20 -3.73 21.80
N VAL A 297 -47.17 -4.70 20.88
CA VAL A 297 -46.49 -6.00 21.12
C VAL A 297 -45.07 -5.93 20.56
N ILE A 298 -44.06 -5.85 21.44
CA ILE A 298 -42.71 -6.31 21.09
C ILE A 298 -42.43 -7.58 21.88
N GLU A 299 -42.29 -8.67 21.13
CA GLU A 299 -42.03 -10.03 21.57
C GLU A 299 -40.78 -10.15 22.46
N GLN A 300 -40.94 -10.82 23.59
CA GLN A 300 -39.87 -11.58 24.24
C GLN A 300 -39.98 -13.04 23.78
N THR A 301 -38.87 -13.63 23.33
CA THR A 301 -38.75 -15.09 23.27
C THR A 301 -37.48 -15.55 23.99
N THR A 302 -37.71 -16.60 24.78
CA THR A 302 -36.96 -17.23 25.88
C THR A 302 -35.87 -18.25 25.48
N THR A 303 -34.81 -18.25 26.29
CA THR A 303 -34.06 -19.35 27.00
C THR A 303 -33.85 -20.76 26.40
N ALA A 304 -32.57 -21.20 26.37
CA ALA A 304 -31.98 -22.37 27.09
C ALA A 304 -31.06 -23.28 26.25
N GLY A 305 -29.82 -23.54 26.74
CA GLY A 305 -28.95 -24.62 26.27
C GLY A 305 -27.45 -24.38 26.47
N THR A 306 -26.89 -24.98 27.51
CA THR A 306 -25.47 -24.97 27.94
C THR A 306 -24.51 -25.53 26.88
N GLY A 307 -23.37 -24.86 26.69
CA GLY A 307 -22.21 -25.34 25.94
C GLY A 307 -21.03 -24.38 26.09
N ASP A 308 -20.01 -24.83 26.80
CA ASP A 308 -18.78 -24.11 27.12
C ASP A 308 -17.94 -23.84 25.85
N GLY A 309 -17.38 -22.64 25.71
CA GLY A 309 -16.34 -22.34 24.71
C GLY A 309 -16.51 -21.07 23.87
N ALA A 310 -15.56 -20.16 24.07
CA ALA A 310 -15.01 -19.21 23.10
C ALA A 310 -15.68 -17.82 22.88
N ALA A 311 -14.86 -16.83 23.26
CA ALA A 311 -14.38 -15.73 22.42
C ALA A 311 -15.33 -14.61 21.97
N GLY A 312 -15.01 -13.40 22.44
CA GLY A 312 -15.12 -12.16 21.68
C GLY A 312 -16.52 -11.58 21.56
N ALA A 313 -16.94 -10.80 22.56
CA ALA A 313 -18.17 -10.03 22.48
C ALA A 313 -18.13 -9.04 21.30
N ALA A 314 -19.12 -9.18 20.42
CA ALA A 314 -19.39 -8.32 19.29
C ALA A 314 -19.66 -6.87 19.73
N THR A 315 -19.01 -5.92 19.07
CA THR A 315 -19.22 -4.49 19.31
C THR A 315 -20.59 -4.04 18.80
N GLU A 316 -21.35 -3.36 19.67
CA GLU A 316 -22.75 -2.90 19.60
C GLU A 316 -23.25 -2.17 18.31
N LYS A 317 -22.44 -1.95 17.27
CA LYS A 317 -22.81 -1.04 16.17
C LYS A 317 -23.67 -1.62 15.05
N CYS A 318 -23.69 -2.94 14.83
CA CYS A 318 -24.49 -3.56 13.75
C CYS A 318 -25.36 -4.75 14.16
N LYS A 319 -25.62 -4.92 15.46
CA LYS A 319 -26.51 -5.99 15.96
C LYS A 319 -27.95 -5.76 15.50
N GLY A 320 -28.49 -6.70 14.71
CA GLY A 320 -29.89 -6.68 14.25
C GLY A 320 -30.19 -5.88 12.97
N LYS A 321 -29.18 -5.38 12.25
CA LYS A 321 -29.35 -4.62 11.00
C LYS A 321 -29.08 -5.48 9.76
N SER A 322 -29.84 -5.25 8.69
CA SER A 322 -29.66 -5.95 7.41
C SER A 322 -28.42 -5.44 6.65
N GLN A 323 -27.93 -6.19 5.67
CA GLN A 323 -26.81 -5.79 4.80
C GLN A 323 -27.06 -4.44 4.08
N ALA A 324 -28.33 -4.05 3.90
CA ALA A 324 -28.68 -2.77 3.32
C ALA A 324 -28.41 -1.59 4.26
N ASP A 325 -28.47 -1.82 5.58
CA ASP A 325 -28.47 -0.78 6.62
C ASP A 325 -27.13 -0.65 7.37
N CYS A 326 -26.22 -1.61 7.20
CA CYS A 326 -24.86 -1.57 7.74
C CYS A 326 -23.86 -1.91 6.61
N LYS A 327 -23.32 -0.88 5.95
CA LYS A 327 -22.36 -0.99 4.83
C LYS A 327 -20.96 -0.60 5.26
N SER A 328 -19.97 -0.93 4.41
CA SER A 328 -18.61 -0.42 4.54
C SER A 328 -18.63 1.11 4.69
N PRO A 329 -17.91 1.71 5.66
CA PRO A 329 -16.74 1.16 6.37
C PRO A 329 -17.03 0.53 7.75
N ASP A 330 -18.31 0.39 8.15
CA ASP A 330 -18.66 0.00 9.53
C ASP A 330 -18.71 -1.52 9.80
N CYS A 331 -18.89 -2.36 8.78
CA CYS A 331 -18.84 -3.84 8.84
C CYS A 331 -18.26 -4.42 7.54
N LYS A 332 -17.55 -5.55 7.64
CA LYS A 332 -17.28 -6.43 6.49
C LYS A 332 -18.14 -7.69 6.58
N TRP A 333 -18.95 -7.90 5.55
CA TRP A 333 -19.86 -9.05 5.45
C TRP A 333 -19.17 -10.24 4.76
N ASP A 334 -19.38 -11.44 5.30
CA ASP A 334 -18.95 -12.72 4.71
C ASP A 334 -20.18 -13.64 4.67
N GLY A 335 -20.89 -13.65 3.54
CA GLY A 335 -22.23 -14.25 3.47
C GLY A 335 -23.27 -13.47 4.27
N LYS A 336 -23.99 -14.14 5.19
CA LYS A 336 -25.06 -13.54 6.03
C LYS A 336 -24.58 -13.05 7.40
N GLU A 337 -23.30 -13.23 7.74
CA GLU A 337 -22.75 -12.88 9.05
C GLU A 337 -21.83 -11.66 8.93
N CYS A 338 -22.00 -10.63 9.79
CA CYS A 338 -21.02 -9.55 9.92
C CYS A 338 -19.88 -10.03 10.81
N LYS A 339 -18.65 -10.01 10.28
CA LYS A 339 -17.45 -10.14 11.09
C LYS A 339 -17.12 -8.77 11.65
N ASP A 340 -17.20 -8.62 12.97
CA ASP A 340 -16.72 -7.44 13.69
C ASP A 340 -15.27 -7.18 13.30
N SER A 341 -15.07 -6.22 12.41
CA SER A 341 -13.75 -5.69 12.13
C SER A 341 -13.37 -4.75 13.27
N CYS A 342 -12.99 -5.34 14.41
CA CYS A 342 -11.80 -4.86 15.11
C CYS A 342 -10.67 -4.99 14.10
N PHE A 343 -10.50 -3.91 13.34
CA PHE A 343 -9.36 -3.54 12.53
C PHE A 343 -8.12 -4.39 12.87
N HIS A 344 -7.92 -5.47 12.10
CA HIS A 344 -6.63 -6.16 12.00
C HIS A 344 -5.67 -5.28 11.18
N VAL A 345 -5.45 -4.05 11.64
CA VAL A 345 -4.55 -3.03 11.05
C VAL A 345 -3.16 -3.63 10.96
N THR A 346 -2.69 -4.26 12.04
CA THR A 346 -1.36 -4.89 12.08
C THR A 346 -1.08 -5.90 10.95
N LYS A 347 -2.08 -6.64 10.46
CA LYS A 347 -1.87 -7.62 9.36
C LYS A 347 -1.72 -6.96 7.98
N LYS A 348 -2.51 -5.93 7.66
CA LYS A 348 -2.38 -5.21 6.37
C LYS A 348 -1.06 -4.45 6.28
N PHE A 349 -0.63 -3.82 7.38
CA PHE A 349 0.69 -3.16 7.44
C PHE A 349 1.84 -4.16 7.36
N SER A 350 1.69 -5.35 7.97
CA SER A 350 2.71 -6.40 7.87
C SER A 350 2.85 -6.96 6.43
N LEU A 351 1.78 -6.98 5.64
CA LEU A 351 1.81 -7.39 4.22
C LEU A 351 2.56 -6.38 3.34
N ILE A 352 2.38 -5.08 3.58
CA ILE A 352 3.11 -4.03 2.86
C ILE A 352 4.61 -4.10 3.21
N SER A 353 4.96 -4.31 4.49
CA SER A 353 6.35 -4.58 4.90
C SER A 353 6.93 -5.87 4.29
N ALA A 354 6.10 -6.86 3.95
CA ALA A 354 6.53 -8.10 3.32
C ALA A 354 6.74 -7.94 1.80
N ILE A 355 5.99 -7.04 1.14
CA ILE A 355 6.24 -6.64 -0.25
C ILE A 355 7.61 -5.96 -0.35
N PHE A 356 7.98 -5.12 0.63
CA PHE A 356 9.28 -4.47 0.67
C PHE A 356 10.47 -5.39 1.04
N ARG A 357 10.22 -6.49 1.77
CA ARG A 357 11.25 -7.50 2.10
C ARG A 357 11.60 -8.46 0.96
N ARG A 358 10.74 -8.58 -0.08
CA ARG A 358 10.97 -9.48 -1.22
C ARG A 358 11.95 -8.95 -2.26
N LEU A 359 12.45 -7.73 -2.11
CA LEU A 359 13.48 -7.12 -2.97
C LEU A 359 14.92 -7.52 -2.59
N VAL A 360 15.11 -8.36 -1.56
CA VAL A 360 16.43 -8.71 -0.97
C VAL A 360 16.83 -10.16 -1.26
N ALA A 361 16.39 -10.71 -2.39
CA ALA A 361 16.87 -12.01 -2.86
C ALA A 361 17.48 -11.86 -4.27
N ILE A 362 18.59 -11.12 -4.34
CA ILE A 362 19.52 -11.14 -5.49
C ILE A 362 20.92 -11.41 -4.97
#